data_AF-A0A3M1QQ34-F1
#
_entry.id   AF-A0A3M1QQ34-F1
#
_cell.length_a   1.000
_cell.length_b   1.000
_cell.length_c   1.000
_cell.angle_alpha   90.00
_cell.angle_beta   90.00
_cell.angle_gamma   90.00
#
_symmetry.space_group_name_H-M   'P 1'
#
loop_
_entity.id
_entity.type
_entity.pdbx_description
1 polymer ?
#
loop_
_entity_poly.entity_id
_entity_poly.type
_entity_poly.pdbx_seq_one_letter_code
_entity_poly.pdbx_strand_id
1 'polypeptide(L)'
;MHPILGPIEENAARRPQRIAASDPAGEWTYADLTAALRRMAARLARTPPDRRIGILAPTSALHAAAILACWRAGRTPTPLNFLLPSDVLARVIADAEIGLLLAAEPFAPLAEQLPVESAKLESLAGEAKDAPPPADAPSVAPNDLAALLYTSGTSGDPKGVRLTFGNLAENVRASIAHLKLAPDQQFVGLLPQFHSFGFTMTTLLPLMLGASIAYLPRFSPVGLVETIRQRRVTILIAVASMYGALLKLRDVASDAFASVRLAISGGEPLPASVAAAFEQRFGVPILEGWGLTETSPVVSVNTPWNHKPGSVGKPIPDVGVCAVDEQRRPLPAGRE
;
A
#
# COMPACT_ATOMS: atom_id res chain seq x y z
N MET A 1 -9.57 -20.01 -6.11
CA MET A 1 -9.76 -18.95 -5.09
C MET A 1 -9.01 -17.72 -5.56
N HIS A 2 -9.59 -16.52 -5.42
CA HIS A 2 -8.92 -15.27 -5.81
C HIS A 2 -7.65 -15.04 -4.97
N PRO A 3 -6.46 -14.76 -5.56
CA PRO A 3 -5.19 -14.82 -4.84
C PRO A 3 -5.00 -13.75 -3.76
N ILE A 4 -5.70 -12.61 -3.88
CA ILE A 4 -5.66 -11.52 -2.89
C ILE A 4 -6.91 -11.49 -1.99
N LEU A 5 -8.12 -11.44 -2.57
CA LEU A 5 -9.37 -11.46 -1.81
C LEU A 5 -9.57 -12.73 -0.97
N GLY A 6 -9.12 -13.89 -1.44
CA GLY A 6 -9.28 -15.17 -0.75
C GLY A 6 -8.71 -15.15 0.68
N PRO A 7 -7.40 -14.90 0.86
CA PRO A 7 -6.80 -14.77 2.19
C PRO A 7 -7.49 -13.74 3.10
N ILE A 8 -7.94 -12.61 2.54
CA ILE A 8 -8.65 -11.57 3.30
C ILE A 8 -10.01 -12.07 3.79
N GLU A 9 -10.76 -12.76 2.94
CA GLU A 9 -12.06 -13.34 3.27
C GLU A 9 -11.93 -14.50 4.26
N GLU A 10 -10.89 -15.32 4.14
CA GLU A 10 -10.55 -16.35 5.14
C GLU A 10 -10.23 -15.73 6.50
N ASN A 11 -9.46 -14.65 6.54
CA ASN A 11 -9.19 -13.92 7.78
C ASN A 11 -10.47 -13.34 8.39
N ALA A 12 -11.38 -12.81 7.57
CA ALA A 12 -12.67 -12.32 8.03
C ALA A 12 -13.58 -13.43 8.56
N ALA A 13 -13.57 -14.61 7.95
CA ALA A 13 -14.30 -15.77 8.45
C ALA A 13 -13.73 -16.28 9.78
N ARG A 14 -12.40 -16.32 9.92
CA ARG A 14 -11.73 -16.83 11.12
C ARG A 14 -11.74 -15.84 12.29
N ARG A 15 -11.65 -14.54 12.02
CA ARG A 15 -11.46 -13.49 13.03
C ARG A 15 -12.29 -12.23 12.68
N PRO A 16 -13.63 -12.35 12.60
CA PRO A 16 -14.48 -11.26 12.12
C PRO A 16 -14.37 -9.98 12.94
N GLN A 17 -14.18 -10.11 14.26
CA GLN A 17 -14.12 -8.99 15.21
C GLN A 17 -12.70 -8.42 15.39
N ARG A 18 -11.69 -8.99 14.74
CA ARG A 18 -10.34 -8.41 14.77
C ARG A 18 -10.34 -7.11 13.96
N ILE A 19 -9.71 -6.06 14.49
CA ILE A 19 -9.49 -4.81 13.75
C ILE A 19 -8.65 -5.13 12.50
N ALA A 20 -9.19 -4.86 11.32
CA ALA A 20 -8.45 -4.94 10.06
C ALA A 20 -7.71 -3.62 9.82
N ALA A 21 -8.44 -2.51 9.91
CA ALA A 21 -7.92 -1.18 9.66
C ALA A 21 -8.50 -0.16 10.64
N SER A 22 -7.76 0.91 10.89
CA SER A 22 -8.27 2.07 11.62
C SER A 22 -7.71 3.35 11.00
N ASP A 23 -8.48 4.42 11.03
CA ASP A 23 -8.05 5.77 10.63
C ASP A 23 -8.77 6.81 11.52
N PRO A 24 -8.58 8.12 11.31
CA PRO A 24 -9.26 9.13 12.14
C PRO A 24 -10.80 9.07 12.10
N ALA A 25 -11.42 8.42 11.11
CA ALA A 25 -12.87 8.25 11.04
C ALA A 25 -13.37 7.05 11.87
N GLY A 26 -12.50 6.13 12.28
CA GLY A 26 -12.84 5.03 13.18
C GLY A 26 -12.08 3.75 12.92
N GLU A 27 -12.57 2.66 13.52
CA GLU A 27 -12.00 1.32 13.43
C GLU A 27 -12.91 0.42 12.61
N TRP A 28 -12.31 -0.38 11.73
CA TRP A 28 -12.99 -1.33 10.88
C TRP A 28 -12.49 -2.71 11.24
N THR A 29 -13.38 -3.57 11.71
CA THR A 29 -13.08 -4.99 11.85
C THR A 29 -12.97 -5.67 10.48
N TYR A 30 -12.47 -6.90 10.42
CA TYR A 30 -12.50 -7.67 9.18
C TYR A 30 -13.94 -7.90 8.69
N ALA A 31 -14.92 -8.03 9.60
CA ALA A 31 -16.33 -8.08 9.23
C ALA A 31 -16.81 -6.76 8.60
N ASP A 32 -16.45 -5.61 9.17
CA ASP A 32 -16.82 -4.29 8.62
C ASP A 32 -16.21 -4.06 7.24
N LEU A 33 -14.91 -4.36 7.10
CA LEU A 33 -14.19 -4.23 5.84
C LEU A 33 -14.80 -5.09 4.74
N THR A 34 -15.10 -6.36 5.03
CA THR A 34 -15.71 -7.26 4.04
C THR A 34 -17.16 -6.89 3.74
N ALA A 35 -17.92 -6.36 4.71
CA ALA A 35 -19.26 -5.85 4.46
C ALA A 35 -19.23 -4.59 3.56
N ALA A 36 -18.32 -3.64 3.84
CA ALA A 36 -18.14 -2.45 3.02
C ALA A 36 -17.69 -2.79 1.60
N LEU A 37 -16.67 -3.63 1.45
CA LEU A 37 -16.23 -4.22 0.17
C LEU A 37 -17.42 -4.75 -0.64
N ARG A 38 -18.26 -5.59 -0.04
CA ARG A 38 -19.40 -6.23 -0.71
C ARG A 38 -20.42 -5.20 -1.17
N ARG A 39 -20.75 -4.21 -0.32
CA ARG A 39 -21.67 -3.11 -0.68
C ARG A 39 -21.13 -2.27 -1.83
N MET A 40 -19.86 -1.91 -1.77
CA MET A 40 -19.18 -1.14 -2.82
C MET A 40 -19.17 -1.92 -4.14
N ALA A 41 -18.80 -3.20 -4.11
CA ALA A 41 -18.79 -4.06 -5.29
C ALA A 41 -20.18 -4.20 -5.93
N ALA A 42 -21.23 -4.37 -5.13
CA ALA A 42 -22.61 -4.46 -5.61
C ALA A 42 -23.07 -3.15 -6.28
N ARG A 43 -22.61 -1.99 -5.80
CA ARG A 43 -22.88 -0.69 -6.42
C ARG A 43 -22.09 -0.50 -7.71
N LEU A 44 -20.80 -0.88 -7.75
CA LEU A 44 -19.97 -0.87 -8.97
C LEU A 44 -20.48 -1.82 -10.07
N ALA A 45 -21.22 -2.86 -9.70
CA ALA A 45 -21.87 -3.74 -10.67
C ALA A 45 -23.06 -3.06 -11.40
N ARG A 46 -23.59 -1.96 -10.85
CA ARG A 46 -24.70 -1.18 -11.44
C ARG A 46 -24.21 0.01 -12.27
N THR A 47 -22.92 0.33 -12.24
CA THR A 47 -22.31 1.37 -13.07
C THR A 47 -21.95 0.78 -14.45
N PRO A 48 -21.65 1.61 -15.46
CA PRO A 48 -21.20 1.15 -16.76
C PRO A 48 -20.07 0.10 -16.67
N PRO A 49 -19.95 -0.82 -17.64
CA PRO A 49 -19.01 -1.93 -17.62
C PRO A 49 -17.55 -1.52 -17.84
N ASP A 50 -17.14 -0.34 -17.39
CA ASP A 50 -15.78 0.17 -17.50
C ASP A 50 -14.78 -0.78 -16.84
N ARG A 51 -13.72 -1.11 -17.55
CA ARG A 51 -12.75 -2.07 -17.02
C ARG A 51 -11.91 -1.46 -15.89
N ARG A 52 -11.69 -0.15 -15.91
CA ARG A 52 -10.76 0.56 -15.02
C ARG A 52 -11.45 1.67 -14.26
N ILE A 53 -11.18 1.71 -12.95
CA ILE A 53 -11.79 2.62 -12.00
C ILE A 53 -10.70 3.47 -11.38
N GLY A 54 -10.78 4.79 -11.55
CA GLY A 54 -9.90 5.74 -10.88
C GLY A 54 -10.26 5.84 -9.41
N ILE A 55 -9.27 5.99 -8.53
CA ILE A 55 -9.52 6.23 -7.09
C ILE A 55 -8.73 7.45 -6.65
N LEU A 56 -9.44 8.49 -6.21
CA LEU A 56 -8.90 9.75 -5.71
C LEU A 56 -9.27 9.89 -4.24
N ALA A 57 -8.43 9.34 -3.37
CA ALA A 57 -8.69 9.24 -1.94
C ALA A 57 -7.40 9.33 -1.13
N PRO A 58 -7.47 9.82 0.13
CA PRO A 58 -6.29 9.82 0.99
C PRO A 58 -6.00 8.39 1.46
N THR A 59 -4.85 8.18 2.08
CA THR A 59 -4.56 6.91 2.75
C THR A 59 -5.58 6.67 3.87
N SER A 60 -6.38 5.61 3.76
CA SER A 60 -7.52 5.33 4.65
C SER A 60 -8.04 3.89 4.53
N ALA A 61 -8.86 3.46 5.49
CA ALA A 61 -9.55 2.17 5.41
C ALA A 61 -10.54 2.14 4.23
N LEU A 62 -11.20 3.27 3.96
CA LEU A 62 -12.16 3.39 2.86
C LEU A 62 -11.48 3.24 1.49
N HIS A 63 -10.29 3.81 1.29
CA HIS A 63 -9.51 3.63 0.07
C HIS A 63 -9.08 2.16 -0.10
N ALA A 64 -8.63 1.50 0.97
CA ALA A 64 -8.35 0.06 0.93
C ALA A 64 -9.60 -0.75 0.50
N ALA A 65 -10.76 -0.46 1.09
CA ALA A 65 -12.03 -1.09 0.73
C ALA A 65 -12.40 -0.87 -0.74
N ALA A 66 -12.15 0.33 -1.28
CA ALA A 66 -12.39 0.67 -2.69
C ALA A 66 -11.58 -0.18 -3.66
N ILE A 67 -10.28 -0.34 -3.38
CA ILE A 67 -9.37 -1.18 -4.18
C ILE A 67 -9.90 -2.61 -4.24
N LEU A 68 -10.21 -3.18 -3.07
CA LEU A 68 -10.70 -4.55 -2.98
C LEU A 68 -12.08 -4.71 -3.64
N ALA A 69 -12.95 -3.70 -3.52
CA ALA A 69 -14.29 -3.71 -4.11
C ALA A 69 -14.24 -3.68 -5.64
N CYS A 70 -13.27 -2.97 -6.22
CA CYS A 70 -13.01 -3.00 -7.66
C CYS A 70 -12.73 -4.44 -8.11
N TRP A 71 -11.79 -5.14 -7.47
CA TRP A 71 -11.50 -6.54 -7.82
C TRP A 71 -12.72 -7.46 -7.66
N ARG A 72 -13.49 -7.29 -6.57
CA ARG A 72 -14.70 -8.09 -6.37
C ARG A 72 -15.78 -7.81 -7.42
N ALA A 73 -15.82 -6.60 -7.98
CA ALA A 73 -16.68 -6.24 -9.10
C ALA A 73 -16.07 -6.57 -10.49
N GLY A 74 -14.89 -7.22 -10.55
CA GLY A 74 -14.22 -7.54 -11.82
C GLY A 74 -13.58 -6.33 -12.52
N ARG A 75 -13.25 -5.29 -11.74
CA ARG A 75 -12.68 -4.02 -12.21
C ARG A 75 -11.20 -3.91 -11.81
N THR A 76 -10.42 -3.21 -12.61
CA THR A 76 -9.03 -2.87 -12.32
C THR A 76 -8.96 -1.50 -11.62
N PRO A 77 -8.62 -1.41 -10.32
CA PRO A 77 -8.39 -0.15 -9.64
C PRO A 77 -7.14 0.56 -10.17
N THR A 78 -7.26 1.89 -10.31
CA THR A 78 -6.17 2.81 -10.69
C THR A 78 -6.14 3.97 -9.69
N PRO A 79 -5.51 3.80 -8.51
CA PRO A 79 -5.29 4.89 -7.57
C PRO A 79 -4.53 6.05 -8.21
N LEU A 80 -5.06 7.27 -8.05
CA LEU A 80 -4.51 8.49 -8.65
C LEU A 80 -3.76 9.33 -7.62
N ASN A 81 -2.61 9.87 -8.03
CA ASN A 81 -1.84 10.80 -7.21
C ASN A 81 -2.52 12.19 -7.21
N PHE A 82 -3.30 12.45 -6.18
CA PHE A 82 -4.01 13.73 -5.98
C PHE A 82 -3.09 14.95 -5.80
N LEU A 83 -1.76 14.77 -5.72
CA LEU A 83 -0.79 15.86 -5.69
C LEU A 83 -0.41 16.34 -7.09
N LEU A 84 -0.82 15.63 -8.14
CA LEU A 84 -0.59 16.04 -9.52
C LEU A 84 -1.55 17.17 -9.93
N PRO A 85 -1.11 18.11 -10.78
CA PRO A 85 -1.98 19.07 -11.42
C PRO A 85 -3.14 18.40 -12.19
N SER A 86 -4.27 19.08 -12.31
CA SER A 86 -5.49 18.54 -12.93
C SER A 86 -5.30 18.21 -14.41
N ASP A 87 -4.50 18.96 -15.15
CA ASP A 87 -4.17 18.67 -16.55
C ASP A 87 -3.34 17.38 -16.70
N VAL A 88 -2.45 17.11 -15.74
CA VAL A 88 -1.68 15.85 -15.69
C VAL A 88 -2.60 14.69 -15.34
N LEU A 89 -3.49 14.86 -14.35
CA LEU A 89 -4.49 13.85 -14.00
C LEU A 89 -5.44 13.53 -15.16
N ALA A 90 -5.85 14.53 -15.94
CA ALA A 90 -6.66 14.33 -17.14
C ALA A 90 -5.93 13.46 -18.19
N ARG A 91 -4.63 13.66 -18.40
CA ARG A 91 -3.81 12.81 -19.27
C ARG A 91 -3.69 11.38 -18.74
N VAL A 92 -3.50 11.22 -17.43
CA VAL A 92 -3.48 9.90 -16.77
C VAL A 92 -4.81 9.17 -16.92
N ILE A 93 -5.94 9.87 -16.74
CA ILE A 93 -7.29 9.32 -16.94
C ILE A 93 -7.48 8.81 -18.37
N ALA A 94 -7.05 9.60 -19.35
CA ALA A 94 -7.14 9.23 -20.75
C ALA A 94 -6.24 8.04 -21.10
N ASP A 95 -4.96 8.05 -20.69
CA ASP A 95 -4.00 6.96 -20.93
C ASP A 95 -4.43 5.65 -20.26
N ALA A 96 -4.95 5.74 -19.04
CA ALA A 96 -5.45 4.58 -18.31
C ALA A 96 -6.77 4.04 -18.86
N GLU A 97 -7.50 4.81 -19.68
CA GLU A 97 -8.88 4.53 -20.11
C GLU A 97 -9.82 4.36 -18.90
N ILE A 98 -9.77 5.29 -17.94
CA ILE A 98 -10.65 5.29 -16.77
C ILE A 98 -12.03 5.77 -17.19
N GLY A 99 -13.06 4.93 -17.00
CA GLY A 99 -14.44 5.30 -17.31
C GLY A 99 -15.24 5.85 -16.12
N LEU A 100 -14.82 5.53 -14.89
CA LEU A 100 -15.42 6.04 -13.66
C LEU A 100 -14.34 6.40 -12.63
N LEU A 101 -14.48 7.56 -12.01
CA LEU A 101 -13.63 8.05 -10.93
C LEU A 101 -14.37 7.99 -9.59
N LEU A 102 -13.81 7.24 -8.62
CA LEU A 102 -14.26 7.28 -7.24
C LEU A 102 -13.46 8.33 -6.48
N ALA A 103 -14.12 9.37 -5.98
CA ALA A 103 -13.48 10.45 -5.24
C ALA A 103 -13.98 10.47 -3.79
N ALA A 104 -13.06 10.48 -2.83
CA ALA A 104 -13.40 10.77 -1.44
C ALA A 104 -13.83 12.24 -1.30
N GLU A 105 -14.65 12.54 -0.30
CA GLU A 105 -15.28 13.86 -0.12
C GLU A 105 -14.30 15.05 -0.22
N PRO A 106 -13.10 15.04 0.40
CA PRO A 106 -12.14 16.15 0.28
C PRO A 106 -11.62 16.39 -1.15
N PHE A 107 -11.77 15.42 -2.04
CA PHE A 107 -11.31 15.47 -3.42
C PHE A 107 -12.44 15.65 -4.44
N ALA A 108 -13.69 15.81 -4.01
CA ALA A 108 -14.82 16.07 -4.90
C ALA A 108 -14.60 17.31 -5.80
N PRO A 109 -14.10 18.47 -5.30
CA PRO A 109 -13.85 19.63 -6.16
C PRO A 109 -12.78 19.40 -7.23
N LEU A 110 -11.80 18.53 -6.96
CA LEU A 110 -10.80 18.14 -7.95
C LEU A 110 -11.39 17.18 -8.97
N ALA A 111 -12.21 16.22 -8.53
CA ALA A 111 -12.88 15.25 -9.41
C ALA A 111 -13.83 15.94 -10.41
N GLU A 112 -14.56 16.98 -9.99
CA GLU A 112 -15.44 17.78 -10.86
C GLU A 112 -14.71 18.50 -12.00
N GLN A 113 -13.40 18.72 -11.87
CA GLN A 113 -12.57 19.36 -12.91
C GLN A 113 -11.99 18.37 -13.91
N LEU A 114 -12.12 17.06 -13.66
CA LEU A 114 -11.52 16.03 -14.49
C LEU A 114 -12.50 15.54 -15.56
N PRO A 115 -12.02 15.16 -16.76
CA PRO A 115 -12.87 14.82 -17.90
C PRO A 115 -13.40 13.37 -17.81
N VAL A 116 -14.03 13.00 -16.70
CA VAL A 116 -14.57 11.65 -16.45
C VAL A 116 -15.75 11.70 -15.48
N GLU A 117 -16.70 10.78 -15.62
CA GLU A 117 -17.78 10.63 -14.64
C GLU A 117 -17.18 10.32 -13.26
N SER A 118 -17.67 10.99 -12.22
CA SER A 118 -17.20 10.77 -10.85
C SER A 118 -18.33 10.44 -9.89
N ALA A 119 -18.03 9.59 -8.91
CA ALA A 119 -18.93 9.22 -7.83
C ALA A 119 -18.24 9.37 -6.47
N LYS A 120 -19.01 9.80 -5.47
CA LYS A 120 -18.52 9.92 -4.08
C LYS A 120 -18.22 8.54 -3.50
N LEU A 121 -17.01 8.36 -2.99
CA LEU A 121 -16.53 7.08 -2.48
C LEU A 121 -17.34 6.60 -1.26
N GLU A 122 -17.70 7.52 -0.38
CA GLU A 122 -18.47 7.28 0.85
C GLU A 122 -19.87 6.75 0.53
N SER A 123 -20.49 7.26 -0.54
CA SER A 123 -21.79 6.80 -1.03
C SER A 123 -21.77 5.33 -1.47
N LEU A 124 -20.60 4.79 -1.85
CA LEU A 124 -20.44 3.38 -2.18
C LEU A 124 -20.27 2.49 -0.94
N ALA A 125 -19.80 3.03 0.18
CA ALA A 125 -19.58 2.27 1.41
C ALA A 125 -20.77 2.30 2.39
N GLY A 126 -21.64 3.32 2.31
CA GLY A 126 -22.77 3.50 3.22
C GLY A 126 -23.78 2.35 3.21
N GLU A 127 -24.62 2.26 4.24
CA GLU A 127 -25.68 1.25 4.36
C GLU A 127 -26.69 1.37 3.20
N ALA A 128 -27.02 0.25 2.55
CA ALA A 128 -28.15 0.17 1.63
C ALA A 128 -29.09 -0.91 2.17
N LYS A 129 -30.38 -0.59 2.23
CA LYS A 129 -31.43 -1.56 2.58
C LYS A 129 -31.67 -2.62 1.49
N ASP A 130 -31.16 -2.39 0.26
CA ASP A 130 -31.50 -3.17 -0.94
C ASP A 130 -30.28 -3.62 -1.79
N ALA A 131 -29.14 -3.90 -1.16
CA ALA A 131 -28.04 -4.55 -1.88
C ALA A 131 -28.36 -6.06 -2.03
N PRO A 132 -28.57 -6.60 -3.24
CA PRO A 132 -28.72 -8.03 -3.43
C PRO A 132 -27.48 -8.76 -2.90
N PRO A 133 -27.60 -10.04 -2.49
CA PRO A 133 -26.45 -10.82 -2.06
C PRO A 133 -25.35 -10.74 -3.12
N PRO A 134 -24.10 -10.46 -2.73
CA PRO A 134 -23.04 -10.20 -3.69
C PRO A 134 -22.79 -11.44 -4.54
N ALA A 135 -22.54 -11.24 -5.83
CA ALA A 135 -21.95 -12.27 -6.67
C ALA A 135 -20.60 -12.72 -6.06
N ASP A 136 -20.22 -13.97 -6.31
CA ASP A 136 -18.87 -14.43 -6.04
C ASP A 136 -17.87 -13.56 -6.80
N ALA A 137 -16.69 -13.35 -6.22
CA ALA A 137 -15.64 -12.65 -6.92
C ALA A 137 -15.31 -13.39 -8.23
N PRO A 138 -15.10 -12.69 -9.34
CA PRO A 138 -14.79 -13.34 -10.61
C PRO A 138 -13.49 -14.14 -10.50
N SER A 139 -13.40 -15.22 -11.28
CA SER A 139 -12.13 -15.94 -11.43
C SER A 139 -11.11 -15.05 -12.13
N VAL A 140 -9.89 -15.01 -11.60
CA VAL A 140 -8.77 -14.24 -12.16
C VAL A 140 -7.58 -15.17 -12.40
N ALA A 141 -6.90 -15.00 -13.51
CA ALA A 141 -5.63 -15.66 -13.81
C ALA A 141 -4.45 -14.86 -13.23
N PRO A 142 -3.31 -15.49 -12.91
CA PRO A 142 -2.13 -14.79 -12.39
C PRO A 142 -1.65 -13.64 -13.30
N ASN A 143 -1.78 -13.77 -14.61
CA ASN A 143 -1.34 -12.76 -15.58
C ASN A 143 -2.39 -11.68 -15.86
N ASP A 144 -3.57 -11.75 -15.25
CA ASP A 144 -4.58 -10.71 -15.40
C ASP A 144 -4.12 -9.42 -14.71
N LEU A 145 -4.44 -8.28 -15.33
CA LEU A 145 -4.13 -6.96 -14.81
C LEU A 145 -4.90 -6.69 -13.51
N ALA A 146 -4.18 -6.54 -12.41
CA ALA A 146 -4.73 -6.24 -11.10
C ALA A 146 -4.77 -4.74 -10.81
N ALA A 147 -3.75 -3.98 -11.21
CA ALA A 147 -3.72 -2.54 -10.98
C ALA A 147 -2.88 -1.81 -12.02
N LEU A 148 -3.21 -0.54 -12.25
CA LEU A 148 -2.32 0.43 -12.89
C LEU A 148 -1.84 1.40 -11.82
N LEU A 149 -0.52 1.53 -11.65
CA LEU A 149 0.08 2.52 -10.76
C LEU A 149 0.95 3.46 -11.58
N TYR A 150 0.64 4.75 -11.54
CA TYR A 150 1.37 5.75 -12.31
C TYR A 150 2.60 6.25 -11.57
N THR A 151 3.75 6.23 -12.24
CA THR A 151 5.03 6.75 -11.72
C THR A 151 5.43 8.01 -12.46
N SER A 152 6.22 8.88 -11.84
CA SER A 152 6.81 10.04 -12.52
C SER A 152 7.79 9.54 -13.57
N GLY A 153 7.42 9.61 -14.85
CA GLY A 153 8.30 9.21 -15.95
C GLY A 153 9.45 10.19 -16.11
N THR A 154 10.61 9.70 -16.54
CA THR A 154 11.79 10.52 -16.89
C THR A 154 11.52 11.50 -18.05
N SER A 155 10.47 11.26 -18.84
CA SER A 155 10.03 12.06 -19.98
C SER A 155 9.03 13.18 -19.62
N GLY A 156 8.72 13.39 -18.33
CA GLY A 156 7.81 14.43 -17.85
C GLY A 156 6.37 13.95 -17.64
N ASP A 157 5.82 13.11 -18.53
CA ASP A 157 4.49 12.53 -18.34
C ASP A 157 4.53 11.25 -17.48
N PRO A 158 3.56 11.08 -16.54
CA PRO A 158 3.46 9.86 -15.74
C PRO A 158 3.21 8.62 -16.61
N LYS A 159 3.81 7.48 -16.22
CA LYS A 159 3.69 6.21 -16.95
C LYS A 159 2.96 5.18 -16.11
N GLY A 160 1.97 4.51 -16.68
CA GLY A 160 1.19 3.46 -16.02
C GLY A 160 1.95 2.14 -15.94
N VAL A 161 2.39 1.76 -14.74
CA VAL A 161 2.95 0.42 -14.50
C VAL A 161 1.82 -0.58 -14.36
N ARG A 162 1.87 -1.63 -15.20
CA ARG A 162 0.91 -2.74 -15.21
C ARG A 162 1.30 -3.79 -14.19
N LEU A 163 0.53 -3.94 -13.13
CA LEU A 163 0.75 -4.95 -12.10
C LEU A 163 -0.30 -6.05 -12.21
N THR A 164 0.15 -7.30 -12.32
CA THR A 164 -0.74 -8.46 -12.40
C THR A 164 -1.10 -8.99 -11.02
N PHE A 165 -2.16 -9.81 -10.94
CA PHE A 165 -2.51 -10.49 -9.68
C PHE A 165 -1.36 -11.38 -9.18
N GLY A 166 -0.65 -12.05 -10.09
CA GLY A 166 0.52 -12.86 -9.79
C GLY A 166 1.64 -12.03 -9.18
N ASN A 167 1.98 -10.87 -9.77
CA ASN A 167 3.05 -10.03 -9.23
C ASN A 167 2.74 -9.53 -7.81
N LEU A 168 1.52 -9.02 -7.59
CA LEU A 168 1.13 -8.49 -6.28
C LEU A 168 1.04 -9.57 -5.21
N ALA A 169 0.37 -10.68 -5.50
CA ALA A 169 0.19 -11.77 -4.54
C ALA A 169 1.53 -12.42 -4.18
N GLU A 170 2.40 -12.63 -5.17
CA GLU A 170 3.73 -13.20 -4.95
C GLU A 170 4.61 -12.26 -4.14
N ASN A 171 4.62 -10.96 -4.46
CA ASN A 171 5.43 -10.01 -3.69
C ASN A 171 4.99 -9.94 -2.22
N VAL A 172 3.69 -9.97 -1.93
CA VAL A 172 3.17 -10.03 -0.56
C VAL A 172 3.63 -11.33 0.12
N ARG A 173 3.48 -12.49 -0.53
CA ARG A 173 3.87 -13.79 0.02
C ARG A 173 5.37 -13.87 0.30
N ALA A 174 6.19 -13.51 -0.67
CA ALA A 174 7.64 -13.47 -0.54
C ALA A 174 8.07 -12.51 0.57
N SER A 175 7.45 -11.33 0.66
CA SER A 175 7.74 -10.37 1.74
C SER A 175 7.38 -10.91 3.13
N ILE A 176 6.21 -11.56 3.28
CA ILE A 176 5.79 -12.18 4.55
C ILE A 176 6.79 -13.25 4.98
N ALA A 177 7.21 -14.12 4.05
CA ALA A 177 8.17 -15.18 4.31
C ALA A 177 9.55 -14.62 4.66
N HIS A 178 10.04 -13.64 3.87
CA HIS A 178 11.35 -13.02 4.06
C HIS A 178 11.47 -12.24 5.35
N LEU A 179 10.39 -11.60 5.81
CA LEU A 179 10.36 -10.83 7.06
C LEU A 179 9.80 -11.63 8.25
N LYS A 180 9.46 -12.92 8.05
CA LYS A 180 8.86 -13.81 9.07
C LYS A 180 7.68 -13.18 9.80
N LEU A 181 6.80 -12.54 9.05
CA LEU A 181 5.65 -11.81 9.60
C LEU A 181 4.55 -12.78 10.04
N ALA A 182 3.82 -12.39 11.08
CA ALA A 182 2.73 -13.17 11.65
C ALA A 182 1.43 -12.35 11.72
N PRO A 183 0.25 -12.98 11.83
CA PRO A 183 -1.03 -12.25 11.86
C PRO A 183 -1.24 -11.34 13.07
N ASP A 184 -0.43 -11.44 14.13
CA ASP A 184 -0.55 -10.64 15.36
C ASP A 184 0.07 -9.23 15.24
N GLN A 185 0.65 -8.89 14.09
CA GLN A 185 1.30 -7.59 13.88
C GLN A 185 0.32 -6.40 13.82
N GLN A 186 0.83 -5.23 14.22
CA GLN A 186 0.19 -3.93 14.05
C GLN A 186 1.07 -3.06 13.15
N PHE A 187 0.57 -2.72 11.97
CA PHE A 187 1.21 -1.83 11.03
C PHE A 187 0.75 -0.38 11.24
N VAL A 188 1.56 0.55 10.74
CA VAL A 188 1.12 1.93 10.47
C VAL A 188 1.16 2.20 8.97
N GLY A 189 0.10 2.80 8.43
CA GLY A 189 -0.09 3.10 7.02
C GLY A 189 -0.03 4.59 6.77
N LEU A 190 1.18 5.11 6.54
CA LEU A 190 1.44 6.54 6.28
C LEU A 190 1.94 6.80 4.85
N LEU A 191 2.28 5.72 4.12
CA LEU A 191 2.66 5.81 2.72
C LEU A 191 1.40 5.95 1.86
N PRO A 192 1.42 6.76 0.79
CA PRO A 192 0.27 6.93 -0.07
C PRO A 192 -0.17 5.62 -0.73
N GLN A 193 -1.46 5.30 -0.67
CA GLN A 193 -2.01 4.09 -1.32
C GLN A 193 -2.03 4.17 -2.85
N PHE A 194 -1.80 5.35 -3.43
CA PHE A 194 -1.53 5.48 -4.87
C PHE A 194 -0.09 5.15 -5.27
N HIS A 195 0.82 5.02 -4.29
CA HIS A 195 2.20 4.62 -4.51
C HIS A 195 2.37 3.12 -4.24
N SER A 196 3.14 2.41 -5.06
CA SER A 196 3.29 0.94 -4.98
C SER A 196 3.68 0.44 -3.59
N PHE A 197 4.53 1.18 -2.88
CA PHE A 197 4.94 0.83 -1.52
C PHE A 197 3.77 0.88 -0.52
N GLY A 198 2.94 1.93 -0.57
CA GLY A 198 1.75 2.04 0.28
C GLY A 198 0.61 1.12 -0.15
N PHE A 199 0.43 0.95 -1.46
CA PHE A 199 -0.53 0.03 -2.05
C PHE A 199 -0.24 -1.42 -1.63
N THR A 200 1.01 -1.87 -1.73
CA THR A 200 1.33 -3.29 -1.48
C THR A 200 1.66 -3.54 -0.01
N MET A 201 2.59 -2.78 0.58
CA MET A 201 3.20 -3.15 1.86
C MET A 201 2.44 -2.63 3.08
N THR A 202 1.66 -1.55 2.93
CA THR A 202 0.82 -1.01 4.01
C THR A 202 -0.67 -1.13 3.73
N THR A 203 -1.08 -1.82 2.66
CA THR A 203 -2.50 -2.12 2.38
C THR A 203 -2.70 -3.62 2.13
N LEU A 204 -2.16 -4.19 1.04
CA LEU A 204 -2.41 -5.60 0.71
C LEU A 204 -1.78 -6.56 1.72
N LEU A 205 -0.49 -6.37 2.04
CA LEU A 205 0.25 -7.24 2.94
C LEU A 205 -0.44 -7.41 4.30
N PRO A 206 -0.74 -6.35 5.08
CA PRO A 206 -1.35 -6.53 6.39
C PRO A 206 -2.71 -7.22 6.32
N LEU A 207 -3.53 -6.91 5.31
CA LEU A 207 -4.87 -7.50 5.15
C LEU A 207 -4.82 -8.98 4.74
N MET A 208 -3.93 -9.34 3.82
CA MET A 208 -3.71 -10.75 3.44
C MET A 208 -3.11 -11.56 4.58
N LEU A 209 -2.24 -10.95 5.39
CA LEU A 209 -1.63 -11.57 6.57
C LEU A 209 -2.62 -11.78 7.73
N GLY A 210 -3.75 -11.06 7.75
CA GLY A 210 -4.68 -11.09 8.89
C GLY A 210 -4.27 -10.18 10.03
N ALA A 211 -3.36 -9.24 9.77
CA ALA A 211 -2.83 -8.25 10.70
C ALA A 211 -3.75 -7.01 10.77
N SER A 212 -3.34 -6.02 11.56
CA SER A 212 -4.07 -4.76 11.76
C SER A 212 -3.24 -3.60 11.23
N ILE A 213 -3.86 -2.59 10.59
CA ILE A 213 -3.19 -1.40 10.04
C ILE A 213 -3.83 -0.12 10.57
N ALA A 214 -3.03 0.79 11.13
CA ALA A 214 -3.47 2.13 11.52
C ALA A 214 -3.05 3.15 10.47
N TYR A 215 -4.00 3.66 9.68
CA TYR A 215 -3.74 4.63 8.63
C TYR A 215 -3.61 6.05 9.20
N LEU A 216 -2.60 6.76 8.68
CA LEU A 216 -2.39 8.18 8.87
C LEU A 216 -2.55 8.85 7.50
N PRO A 217 -3.66 9.56 7.24
CA PRO A 217 -3.93 10.18 5.95
C PRO A 217 -2.85 11.16 5.48
N ARG A 218 -2.10 11.72 6.42
CA ARG A 218 -0.95 12.60 6.19
C ARG A 218 0.15 12.27 7.18
N PHE A 219 1.40 12.38 6.73
CA PHE A 219 2.54 12.22 7.62
C PHE A 219 2.63 13.40 8.59
N SER A 220 2.67 13.09 9.88
CA SER A 220 2.97 14.00 10.98
C SER A 220 3.92 13.27 11.93
N PRO A 221 5.15 13.76 12.18
CA PRO A 221 6.07 13.11 13.11
C PRO A 221 5.47 12.89 14.50
N VAL A 222 4.76 13.90 15.03
CA VAL A 222 4.08 13.82 16.33
C VAL A 222 2.94 12.80 16.28
N GLY A 223 2.07 12.90 15.28
CA GLY A 223 0.95 11.98 15.11
C GLY A 223 1.39 10.53 14.92
N LEU A 224 2.53 10.30 14.27
CA LEU A 224 3.13 8.98 14.12
C LEU A 224 3.61 8.43 15.48
N VAL A 225 4.34 9.21 16.27
CA VAL A 225 4.77 8.80 17.61
C VAL A 225 3.57 8.48 18.51
N GLU A 226 2.53 9.33 18.48
CA GLU A 226 1.29 9.10 19.21
C GLU A 226 0.60 7.80 18.77
N THR A 227 0.52 7.55 17.47
CA THR A 227 -0.07 6.33 16.90
C THR A 227 0.73 5.09 17.31
N ILE A 228 2.06 5.14 17.25
CA ILE A 228 2.93 4.06 17.69
C ILE A 228 2.66 3.71 19.16
N ARG A 229 2.56 4.72 20.02
CA ARG A 229 2.26 4.53 21.45
C ARG A 229 0.86 3.97 21.69
N GLN A 230 -0.16 4.58 21.09
CA GLN A 230 -1.57 4.24 21.30
C GLN A 230 -1.94 2.86 20.75
N ARG A 231 -1.41 2.53 19.56
CA ARG A 231 -1.73 1.29 18.85
C ARG A 231 -0.71 0.19 19.08
N ARG A 232 0.41 0.48 19.77
CA ARG A 232 1.54 -0.44 19.96
C ARG A 232 2.04 -0.99 18.63
N VAL A 233 2.31 -0.09 17.68
CA VAL A 233 2.74 -0.44 16.31
C VAL A 233 3.99 -1.32 16.37
N THR A 234 3.93 -2.47 15.70
CA THR A 234 5.05 -3.41 15.61
C THR A 234 5.80 -3.31 14.30
N ILE A 235 5.15 -2.84 13.23
CA ILE A 235 5.73 -2.71 11.89
C ILE A 235 5.64 -1.25 11.43
N LEU A 236 6.78 -0.60 11.31
CA LEU A 236 6.93 0.75 10.78
C LEU A 236 7.65 0.70 9.44
N ILE A 237 6.95 1.04 8.37
CA ILE A 237 7.51 1.17 7.03
C ILE A 237 7.42 2.64 6.62
N ALA A 238 8.56 3.28 6.35
CA ALA A 238 8.64 4.69 6.02
C ALA A 238 9.80 4.99 5.06
N VAL A 239 9.87 6.20 4.50
CA VAL A 239 11.03 6.65 3.71
C VAL A 239 12.10 7.29 4.60
N ALA A 240 13.33 7.40 4.13
CA ALA A 240 14.47 7.92 4.91
C ALA A 240 14.22 9.34 5.45
N SER A 241 13.62 10.21 4.65
CA SER A 241 13.26 11.58 5.05
C SER A 241 12.29 11.64 6.24
N MET A 242 11.38 10.66 6.38
CA MET A 242 10.46 10.57 7.52
C MET A 242 11.16 10.19 8.81
N TYR A 243 12.11 9.25 8.77
CA TYR A 243 12.97 8.95 9.91
C TYR A 243 13.80 10.16 10.33
N GLY A 244 14.35 10.90 9.37
CA GLY A 244 15.02 12.17 9.62
C GLY A 244 14.12 13.21 10.29
N ALA A 245 12.84 13.27 9.92
CA ALA A 245 11.87 14.16 10.58
C ALA A 245 11.55 13.74 12.01
N LEU A 246 11.46 12.43 12.30
CA LEU A 246 11.27 11.92 13.67
C LEU A 246 12.44 12.28 14.58
N LEU A 247 13.67 12.25 14.08
CA LEU A 247 14.87 12.64 14.82
C LEU A 247 14.89 14.12 15.22
N LYS A 248 14.13 14.99 14.53
CA LYS A 248 14.05 16.43 14.85
C LYS A 248 13.14 16.73 16.04
N LEU A 249 12.30 15.79 16.47
CA LEU A 249 11.46 15.97 17.65
C LEU A 249 12.32 16.00 18.90
N ARG A 250 12.10 16.95 19.83
CA ARG A 250 12.89 17.06 21.06
C ARG A 250 12.33 16.20 22.19
N ASP A 251 11.01 16.28 22.40
CA ASP A 251 10.33 15.67 23.55
C ASP A 251 9.77 14.27 23.25
N VAL A 252 10.60 13.42 22.63
CA VAL A 252 10.25 12.00 22.38
C VAL A 252 11.14 11.14 23.25
N ALA A 253 10.52 10.38 24.15
CA ALA A 253 11.19 9.42 25.02
C ALA A 253 11.95 8.37 24.20
N SER A 254 13.06 7.87 24.74
CA SER A 254 13.89 6.87 24.07
C SER A 254 13.16 5.54 23.84
N ASP A 255 12.14 5.24 24.64
CA ASP A 255 11.30 4.04 24.53
C ASP A 255 10.06 4.24 23.65
N ALA A 256 9.89 5.39 23.01
CA ALA A 256 8.71 5.69 22.18
C ALA A 256 8.47 4.67 21.04
N PHE A 257 9.54 4.01 20.59
CA PHE A 257 9.50 2.98 19.55
C PHE A 257 9.69 1.56 20.10
N ALA A 258 9.62 1.34 21.42
CA ALA A 258 9.89 0.04 22.03
C ALA A 258 8.94 -1.09 21.59
N SER A 259 7.76 -0.74 21.04
CA SER A 259 6.84 -1.73 20.45
C SER A 259 7.19 -2.11 19.00
N VAL A 260 7.99 -1.29 18.31
CA VAL A 260 8.37 -1.49 16.91
C VAL A 260 9.39 -2.59 16.82
N ARG A 261 9.01 -3.70 16.17
CA ARG A 261 9.86 -4.87 15.92
C ARG A 261 10.63 -4.75 14.61
N LEU A 262 10.02 -4.14 13.60
CA LEU A 262 10.62 -3.90 12.30
C LEU A 262 10.40 -2.44 11.92
N ALA A 263 11.49 -1.68 11.85
CA ALA A 263 11.55 -0.38 11.20
C ALA A 263 12.21 -0.58 9.83
N ILE A 264 11.48 -0.35 8.75
CA ILE A 264 11.95 -0.58 7.37
C ILE A 264 11.97 0.75 6.63
N SER A 265 13.10 1.03 5.98
CA SER A 265 13.24 2.14 5.05
C SER A 265 13.33 1.66 3.61
N GLY A 266 12.62 2.33 2.71
CA GLY A 266 12.68 2.08 1.27
C GLY A 266 12.11 3.26 0.48
N GLY A 267 12.36 3.29 -0.83
CA GLY A 267 11.91 4.37 -1.73
C GLY A 267 12.85 5.59 -1.79
N GLU A 268 13.79 5.73 -0.85
CA GLU A 268 14.87 6.72 -0.84
C GLU A 268 16.14 6.04 -0.30
N PRO A 269 17.34 6.43 -0.75
CA PRO A 269 18.58 5.99 -0.10
C PRO A 269 18.59 6.37 1.39
N LEU A 270 18.93 5.44 2.28
CA LEU A 270 19.01 5.70 3.73
C LEU A 270 20.38 6.28 4.11
N PRO A 271 20.46 7.54 4.58
CA PRO A 271 21.73 8.08 5.04
C PRO A 271 22.22 7.34 6.29
N ALA A 272 23.50 6.96 6.30
CA ALA A 272 24.12 6.28 7.45
C ALA A 272 23.98 7.09 8.76
N SER A 273 24.01 8.42 8.67
CA SER A 273 23.80 9.32 9.81
C SER A 273 22.38 9.24 10.38
N VAL A 274 21.36 9.07 9.54
CA VAL A 274 19.97 8.90 9.98
C VAL A 274 19.79 7.54 10.63
N ALA A 275 20.32 6.47 10.01
CA ALA A 275 20.26 5.12 10.56
C ALA A 275 20.92 5.04 11.95
N ALA A 276 22.15 5.53 12.07
CA ALA A 276 22.91 5.51 13.32
C ALA A 276 22.24 6.37 14.41
N ALA A 277 21.76 7.57 14.07
CA ALA A 277 21.11 8.44 15.05
C ALA A 277 19.77 7.86 15.54
N PHE A 278 19.00 7.20 14.67
CA PHE A 278 17.74 6.57 15.05
C PHE A 278 17.96 5.37 15.97
N GLU A 279 18.93 4.51 15.64
CA GLU A 279 19.32 3.38 16.50
C GLU A 279 19.89 3.85 17.84
N GLN A 280 20.78 4.84 17.85
CA GLN A 280 21.33 5.40 19.08
C GLN A 280 20.24 6.00 19.99
N ARG A 281 19.26 6.69 19.40
CA ARG A 281 18.24 7.40 20.17
C ARG A 281 17.13 6.48 20.68
N PHE A 282 16.69 5.52 19.87
CA PHE A 282 15.50 4.72 20.13
C PHE A 282 15.77 3.23 20.32
N GLY A 283 17.02 2.78 20.12
CA GLY A 283 17.39 1.36 20.22
C GLY A 283 16.82 0.48 19.11
N VAL A 284 16.35 1.08 18.00
CA VAL A 284 15.70 0.37 16.89
C VAL A 284 16.53 0.55 15.62
N PRO A 285 17.11 -0.54 15.05
CA PRO A 285 17.80 -0.44 13.78
C PRO A 285 16.81 -0.24 12.63
N ILE A 286 17.15 0.61 11.67
CA ILE A 286 16.39 0.79 10.43
C ILE A 286 16.90 -0.20 9.38
N LEU A 287 16.02 -1.05 8.89
CA LEU A 287 16.30 -2.06 7.88
C LEU A 287 16.03 -1.47 6.49
N GLU A 288 17.10 -1.16 5.76
CA GLU A 288 16.97 -0.64 4.39
C GLU A 288 16.59 -1.75 3.40
N GLY A 289 15.70 -1.44 2.47
CA GLY A 289 15.32 -2.28 1.35
C GLY A 289 15.19 -1.48 0.06
N TRP A 290 15.16 -2.21 -1.06
CA TRP A 290 15.12 -1.64 -2.39
C TRP A 290 14.06 -2.27 -3.26
N GLY A 291 13.59 -1.47 -4.20
CA GLY A 291 12.50 -1.84 -5.05
C GLY A 291 11.92 -0.67 -5.84
N LEU A 292 11.05 -0.98 -6.79
CA LEU A 292 10.39 -0.05 -7.68
C LEU A 292 9.00 -0.56 -8.03
N THR A 293 8.12 0.33 -8.48
CA THR A 293 6.73 -0.03 -8.83
C THR A 293 6.70 -1.18 -9.84
N GLU A 294 7.59 -1.17 -10.83
CA GLU A 294 7.73 -2.15 -11.90
C GLU A 294 8.07 -3.56 -11.42
N THR A 295 8.61 -3.70 -10.20
CA THR A 295 8.93 -4.99 -9.59
C THR A 295 7.91 -5.43 -8.54
N SER A 296 6.78 -4.73 -8.43
CA SER A 296 5.77 -4.89 -7.37
C SER A 296 6.40 -4.77 -5.98
N PRO A 297 6.31 -3.62 -5.34
CA PRO A 297 7.46 -2.80 -5.00
C PRO A 297 8.74 -3.51 -4.53
N VAL A 298 8.72 -4.58 -3.72
CA VAL A 298 9.92 -5.06 -3.01
C VAL A 298 10.77 -6.01 -3.85
N VAL A 299 12.07 -5.75 -3.95
CA VAL A 299 13.05 -6.69 -4.55
C VAL A 299 13.94 -7.29 -3.47
N SER A 300 14.48 -6.46 -2.58
CA SER A 300 15.40 -6.88 -1.53
C SER A 300 15.17 -6.08 -0.26
N VAL A 301 15.45 -6.67 0.90
CA VAL A 301 15.37 -5.94 2.18
C VAL A 301 16.27 -6.59 3.22
N ASN A 302 16.88 -5.76 4.07
CA ASN A 302 17.59 -6.24 5.26
C ASN A 302 16.61 -6.86 6.25
N THR A 303 17.10 -7.77 7.08
CA THR A 303 16.30 -8.41 8.13
C THR A 303 17.05 -8.36 9.45
N PRO A 304 16.38 -8.48 10.61
CA PRO A 304 17.07 -8.48 11.91
C PRO A 304 18.15 -9.57 12.04
N TRP A 305 18.03 -10.69 11.32
CA TRP A 305 18.98 -11.80 11.34
C TRP A 305 19.99 -11.77 10.19
N ASN A 306 19.85 -10.84 9.25
CA ASN A 306 20.75 -10.66 8.12
C ASN A 306 20.74 -9.19 7.72
N HIS A 307 21.32 -8.36 8.59
CA HIS A 307 21.41 -6.92 8.43
C HIS A 307 22.83 -6.53 8.05
N LYS A 308 22.98 -5.87 6.91
CA LYS A 308 24.24 -5.23 6.49
C LYS A 308 23.97 -3.74 6.26
N PRO A 309 24.33 -2.85 7.21
CA PRO A 309 24.18 -1.40 7.05
C PRO A 309 24.83 -0.88 5.77
N GLY A 310 24.21 0.12 5.13
CA GLY A 310 24.66 0.65 3.85
C GLY A 310 24.44 -0.28 2.65
N SER A 311 23.57 -1.28 2.80
CA SER A 311 23.13 -2.14 1.70
C SER A 311 21.62 -2.29 1.75
N VAL A 312 21.02 -2.78 0.67
CA VAL A 312 19.56 -2.96 0.54
C VAL A 312 19.11 -4.38 0.86
N GLY A 313 19.96 -5.14 1.56
CA GLY A 313 19.71 -6.51 1.97
C GLY A 313 19.78 -7.55 0.85
N LYS A 314 19.25 -8.74 1.12
CA LYS A 314 19.18 -9.85 0.16
C LYS A 314 17.85 -9.81 -0.60
N PRO A 315 17.81 -10.32 -1.85
CA PRO A 315 16.57 -10.50 -2.58
C PRO A 315 15.56 -11.31 -1.75
N ILE A 316 14.28 -10.94 -1.85
CA ILE A 316 13.19 -11.75 -1.31
C ILE A 316 13.07 -13.07 -2.11
N PRO A 317 12.37 -14.10 -1.59
CA PRO A 317 12.15 -15.35 -2.32
C PRO A 317 11.63 -15.11 -3.74
N ASP A 318 12.05 -15.98 -4.65
CA ASP A 318 11.60 -16.00 -6.05
C ASP A 318 11.98 -14.75 -6.88
N VAL A 319 12.86 -13.88 -6.36
CA VAL A 319 13.43 -12.73 -7.07
C VAL A 319 14.91 -12.94 -7.37
N GLY A 320 15.27 -12.79 -8.65
CA GLY A 320 16.66 -12.77 -9.11
C GLY A 320 17.18 -11.34 -9.30
N VAL A 321 18.42 -11.08 -8.87
CA VAL A 321 19.11 -9.80 -9.08
C VAL A 321 20.45 -10.07 -9.75
N CYS A 322 20.75 -9.33 -10.81
CA CYS A 322 22.01 -9.42 -11.53
C CYS A 322 22.50 -8.00 -11.88
N ALA A 323 23.71 -7.68 -11.42
CA ALA A 323 24.43 -6.50 -11.89
C ALA A 323 25.13 -6.87 -13.21
N VAL A 324 25.04 -5.98 -14.20
CA VAL A 324 25.61 -6.21 -15.54
C VAL A 324 26.42 -5.01 -16.00
N ASP A 325 27.44 -5.25 -16.82
CA ASP A 325 28.20 -4.19 -17.48
C ASP A 325 27.41 -3.54 -18.64
N GLU A 326 28.02 -2.55 -19.30
CA GLU A 326 27.44 -1.85 -20.47
C GLU A 326 27.10 -2.80 -21.64
N GLN A 327 27.74 -3.96 -21.72
CA GLN A 327 27.50 -5.00 -22.72
C GLN A 327 26.50 -6.07 -22.22
N ARG A 328 25.82 -5.83 -21.09
CA ARG A 328 24.86 -6.74 -20.44
C ARG A 328 25.45 -8.06 -19.96
N ARG A 329 26.76 -8.11 -19.68
CA ARG A 329 27.41 -9.30 -19.12
C ARG A 329 27.36 -9.24 -17.59
N PRO A 330 27.05 -10.35 -16.89
CA PRO A 330 27.04 -10.38 -15.43
C PRO A 330 28.39 -9.94 -14.82
N LEU A 331 28.34 -9.03 -13.86
CA LEU A 331 29.51 -8.59 -13.11
C LEU A 331 29.85 -9.58 -11.98
N PRO A 332 31.14 -9.83 -11.70
CA PRO A 332 31.56 -10.55 -10.49
C PRO A 332 31.17 -9.82 -9.20
N ALA A 333 31.04 -10.55 -8.10
CA ALA A 333 30.75 -9.96 -6.80
C ALA A 333 31.79 -8.90 -6.40
N GLY A 334 31.31 -7.76 -5.87
CA GLY A 334 32.16 -6.66 -5.40
C GLY A 334 32.64 -5.69 -6.49
N ARG A 335 32.09 -5.80 -7.71
CA ARG A 335 32.36 -4.86 -8.82
C ARG A 335 31.19 -3.91 -9.01
N GLU A 336 31.52 -2.67 -9.31
CA GLU A 336 30.61 -1.61 -9.77
C GLU A 336 30.72 -1.45 -11.29
#